data_AF-A0A7X6X2X6-F1
#
_entry.id   AF-A0A7X6X2X6-F1
#
_cell.length_a   1.000
_cell.length_b   1.000
_cell.length_c   1.000
_cell.angle_alpha   90.00
_cell.angle_beta   90.00
_cell.angle_gamma   90.00
#
_symmetry.space_group_name_H-M   'P 1'
#
loop_
_entity.id
_entity.type
_entity.pdbx_description
1 polymer ?
#
loop_
_entity_poly.entity_id
_entity_poly.type
_entity_poly.pdbx_seq_one_letter_code
_entity_poly.pdbx_strand_id
1 'polypeptide(L)'
;APQPERQAAYCAIISSGTLFAALGMPGVTLTGPALFYLISSVLALGAFFLLLEMVERTQAFGADLLAVSLEAFDLEDPESPDKSDDVVGVAIPAAMAFLGLSFVACALLIAGLPPFSGFVAKFAMLSAALTTAEGAPGIGTWLLIGFMLLSGLACIVALGRTGIRLFWSVEDTTTPRLRLSEAGPVSMLIFLCIAMVIWAGPLMRYLEDTARYLGSPDSYISAVLNQSPGRSVTPTEVLP
;
A
#
# COMPACT_ATOMS: atom_id res chain seq x y z
N ALA A 1 15.64 17.20 -3.80
CA ALA A 1 14.20 16.98 -3.53
C ALA A 1 13.93 15.71 -2.69
N PRO A 2 12.77 15.56 -2.03
CA PRO A 2 12.36 14.26 -1.47
C PRO A 2 12.16 13.26 -2.61
N GLN A 3 12.92 12.17 -2.61
CA GLN A 3 12.81 11.10 -3.61
C GLN A 3 11.46 10.38 -3.47
N PRO A 4 10.63 10.28 -4.52
CA PRO A 4 9.33 9.63 -4.47
C PRO A 4 9.43 8.17 -4.01
N GLU A 5 10.49 7.47 -4.42
CA GLU A 5 10.80 6.10 -4.00
C GLU A 5 10.86 5.93 -2.47
N ARG A 6 11.43 6.92 -1.78
CA ARG A 6 11.56 6.90 -0.32
C ARG A 6 10.20 6.92 0.37
N GLN A 7 9.20 7.55 -0.24
CA GLN A 7 7.85 7.58 0.31
C GLN A 7 7.13 6.24 0.16
N ALA A 8 7.29 5.57 -0.98
CA ALA A 8 6.78 4.20 -1.14
C ALA A 8 7.41 3.25 -0.13
N ALA A 9 8.72 3.37 0.11
CA ALA A 9 9.40 2.60 1.15
C ALA A 9 8.82 2.88 2.56
N TYR A 10 8.55 4.14 2.92
CA TYR A 10 7.88 4.46 4.19
C TYR A 10 6.45 3.90 4.26
N CYS A 11 5.70 3.93 3.17
CA CYS A 11 4.37 3.31 3.13
C CYS A 11 4.44 1.79 3.36
N ALA A 12 5.45 1.11 2.80
CA ALA A 12 5.69 -0.31 3.04
C ALA A 12 6.06 -0.61 4.50
N ILE A 13 6.86 0.24 5.13
CA ILE A 13 7.21 0.14 6.56
C ILE A 13 5.96 0.32 7.43
N ILE A 14 5.16 1.36 7.17
CA ILE A 14 3.92 1.62 7.90
C ILE A 14 2.95 0.44 7.76
N SER A 15 2.82 -0.11 6.54
CA SER A 15 1.98 -1.26 6.28
C SER A 15 2.43 -2.50 7.05
N SER A 16 3.73 -2.80 7.00
CA SER A 16 4.31 -3.94 7.74
C SER A 16 4.12 -3.79 9.25
N GLY A 17 4.33 -2.58 9.79
CA GLY A 17 4.10 -2.30 11.20
C GLY A 17 2.62 -2.46 11.61
N THR A 18 1.70 -2.04 10.74
CA THR A 18 0.26 -2.24 10.93
C THR A 18 -0.09 -3.73 11.00
N LEU A 19 0.48 -4.53 10.11
CA LEU A 19 0.28 -5.97 10.08
C LEU A 19 0.83 -6.65 11.34
N PHE A 20 2.06 -6.30 11.77
CA PHE A 20 2.65 -6.85 12.99
C PHE A 20 1.89 -6.45 14.25
N ALA A 21 1.40 -5.21 14.32
CA ALA A 21 0.57 -4.77 15.45
C ALA A 21 -0.72 -5.60 15.55
N ALA A 22 -1.37 -5.91 14.43
CA ALA A 22 -2.57 -6.73 14.41
C ALA A 22 -2.29 -8.20 14.76
N LEU A 23 -1.23 -8.80 14.20
CA LEU A 23 -0.85 -10.19 14.49
C LEU A 23 -0.28 -10.37 15.91
N GLY A 24 0.22 -9.32 16.53
CA GLY A 24 0.69 -9.32 17.91
C GLY A 24 -0.42 -9.27 18.96
N MET A 25 -1.68 -9.04 18.54
CA MET A 25 -2.82 -9.06 19.46
C MET A 25 -3.15 -10.49 19.89
N PRO A 26 -3.61 -10.69 21.14
CA PRO A 26 -3.98 -12.02 21.62
C PRO A 26 -5.18 -12.58 20.86
N GLY A 27 -5.14 -13.87 20.54
CA GLY A 27 -6.20 -14.59 19.84
C GLY A 27 -5.97 -14.69 18.32
N VAL A 28 -6.97 -15.21 17.62
CA VAL A 28 -6.92 -15.44 16.15
C VAL A 28 -7.88 -14.57 15.35
N THR A 29 -8.66 -13.74 16.05
CA THR A 29 -9.73 -12.90 15.49
C THR A 29 -9.22 -11.80 14.56
N LEU A 30 -8.01 -11.27 14.80
CA LEU A 30 -7.40 -10.28 13.92
C LEU A 30 -6.64 -10.93 12.75
N THR A 31 -6.32 -12.22 12.83
CA THR A 31 -5.49 -12.91 11.83
C THR A 31 -6.19 -12.95 10.46
N GLY A 32 -7.50 -13.21 10.40
CA GLY A 32 -8.25 -13.19 9.13
C GLY A 32 -8.21 -11.83 8.44
N PRO A 33 -8.64 -10.75 9.13
CA PRO A 33 -8.51 -9.37 8.63
C PRO A 33 -7.06 -8.97 8.29
N ALA A 34 -6.08 -9.47 9.06
CA ALA A 34 -4.66 -9.21 8.80
C ALA A 34 -4.17 -9.86 7.50
N LEU A 35 -4.59 -11.08 7.21
CA LEU A 35 -4.28 -11.74 5.93
C LEU A 35 -4.93 -10.99 4.75
N PHE A 36 -6.15 -10.47 4.93
CA PHE A 36 -6.81 -9.64 3.91
C PHE A 36 -6.02 -8.34 3.67
N TYR A 37 -5.59 -7.68 4.74
CA TYR A 37 -4.73 -6.49 4.69
C TYR A 37 -3.41 -6.78 3.98
N LEU A 38 -2.76 -7.90 4.29
CA LEU A 38 -1.50 -8.30 3.66
C LEU A 38 -1.65 -8.40 2.14
N ILE A 39 -2.65 -9.14 1.65
CA ILE A 39 -2.90 -9.31 0.21
C ILE A 39 -3.14 -7.94 -0.44
N SER A 40 -4.07 -7.15 0.12
CA SER A 40 -4.41 -5.83 -0.43
C SER A 40 -3.23 -4.86 -0.43
N SER A 41 -2.40 -4.89 0.62
CA SER A 41 -1.28 -3.95 0.75
C SER A 41 -0.13 -4.28 -0.19
N VAL A 42 0.14 -5.57 -0.43
CA VAL A 42 1.14 -6.02 -1.43
C VAL A 42 0.73 -5.59 -2.83
N LEU A 43 -0.53 -5.80 -3.20
CA LEU A 43 -1.07 -5.37 -4.49
C LEU A 43 -0.98 -3.84 -4.67
N ALA A 44 -1.41 -3.09 -3.65
CA ALA A 44 -1.41 -1.63 -3.68
C ALA A 44 0.00 -1.03 -3.73
N LEU A 45 0.93 -1.53 -2.91
CA LEU A 45 2.31 -1.05 -2.92
C LEU A 45 3.03 -1.46 -4.20
N GLY A 46 2.79 -2.66 -4.73
CA GLY A 46 3.32 -3.09 -6.02
C GLY A 46 2.86 -2.17 -7.16
N ALA A 47 1.57 -1.83 -7.20
CA ALA A 47 1.03 -0.87 -8.17
C ALA A 47 1.66 0.52 -7.98
N PHE A 48 1.87 0.95 -6.74
CA PHE A 48 2.45 2.24 -6.42
C PHE A 48 3.92 2.34 -6.81
N PHE A 49 4.75 1.33 -6.55
CA PHE A 49 6.15 1.30 -6.98
C PHE A 49 6.30 1.38 -8.49
N LEU A 50 5.54 0.55 -9.23
CA LEU A 50 5.52 0.59 -10.69
C LEU A 50 5.08 1.96 -11.21
N LEU A 51 4.07 2.55 -10.58
CA LEU A 51 3.59 3.89 -10.94
C LEU A 51 4.64 4.96 -10.68
N LEU A 52 5.33 4.93 -9.54
CA LEU A 52 6.35 5.93 -9.21
C LEU A 52 7.51 5.90 -10.20
N GLU A 53 7.96 4.71 -10.61
CA GLU A 53 8.99 4.56 -11.65
C GLU A 53 8.52 5.19 -12.97
N MET A 54 7.26 4.96 -13.35
CA MET A 54 6.67 5.57 -14.55
C MET A 54 6.60 7.10 -14.44
N VAL A 55 6.22 7.64 -13.29
CA VAL A 55 6.17 9.09 -13.03
C VAL A 55 7.57 9.69 -13.07
N GLU A 56 8.56 9.08 -12.42
CA GLU A 56 9.93 9.57 -12.38
C GLU A 56 10.57 9.60 -13.76
N ARG A 57 10.32 8.60 -14.60
CA ARG A 57 10.79 8.58 -15.99
C ARG A 57 10.20 9.71 -16.85
N THR A 58 9.08 10.29 -16.44
CA THR A 58 8.41 11.37 -17.17
C THR A 58 8.83 12.77 -16.73
N GLN A 59 9.47 12.88 -15.56
CA GLN A 59 10.12 14.11 -15.12
C GLN A 59 11.55 14.10 -15.65
N ALA A 60 11.93 15.09 -16.49
CA ALA A 60 13.22 15.09 -17.16
C ALA A 60 14.38 14.98 -16.15
N PHE A 61 15.24 13.98 -16.35
CA PHE A 61 16.45 13.77 -15.56
C PHE A 61 17.32 15.04 -15.60
N GLY A 62 17.41 15.75 -14.48
CA GLY A 62 18.26 16.94 -14.36
C GLY A 62 17.55 18.30 -14.35
N ALA A 63 16.23 18.39 -14.52
CA ALA A 63 15.52 19.67 -14.35
C ALA A 63 15.69 20.25 -12.93
N ASP A 64 15.58 19.40 -11.90
CA ASP A 64 15.77 19.78 -10.49
C ASP A 64 17.23 20.17 -10.18
N LEU A 65 18.20 19.59 -10.91
CA LEU A 65 19.64 19.83 -10.69
C LEU A 65 20.15 21.05 -11.47
N LEU A 66 19.60 21.26 -12.67
CA LEU A 66 19.83 22.46 -13.48
C LEU A 66 19.13 23.67 -12.86
N ALA A 67 17.88 23.55 -12.39
CA ALA A 67 17.19 24.64 -11.70
C ALA A 67 17.93 25.08 -10.42
N VAL A 68 18.38 24.13 -9.59
CA VAL A 68 19.21 24.45 -8.41
C VAL A 68 20.55 25.08 -8.81
N SER A 69 21.16 24.65 -9.93
CA SER A 69 22.37 25.30 -10.44
C SER A 69 22.08 26.72 -10.93
N LEU A 70 20.98 26.92 -11.65
CA LEU A 70 20.58 28.20 -12.23
C LEU A 70 20.21 29.22 -11.15
N GLU A 71 19.52 28.77 -10.09
CA GLU A 71 19.22 29.55 -8.89
C GLU A 71 20.49 29.84 -8.07
N ALA A 72 21.45 28.90 -7.99
CA ALA A 72 22.74 29.14 -7.34
C ALA A 72 23.68 30.08 -8.13
N PHE A 73 23.48 30.19 -9.44
CA PHE A 73 24.24 31.09 -10.31
C PHE A 73 23.57 32.46 -10.49
N ASP A 74 22.44 32.73 -9.83
CA ASP A 74 21.67 34.00 -9.90
C ASP A 74 21.47 34.47 -11.35
N LEU A 75 21.33 33.51 -12.27
CA LEU A 75 21.05 33.79 -13.67
C LEU A 75 19.55 34.02 -13.77
N GLU A 76 19.11 35.22 -13.40
CA GLU A 76 17.74 35.67 -13.67
C GLU A 76 17.48 35.51 -15.17
N ASP A 77 16.49 34.69 -15.49
CA ASP A 77 16.01 34.51 -16.86
C ASP A 77 15.64 35.90 -17.40
N PRO A 78 16.33 36.43 -18.42
CA PRO A 78 16.00 37.73 -18.97
C PRO A 78 14.57 37.63 -19.48
N GLU A 79 13.66 38.36 -18.82
CA GLU A 79 12.23 38.42 -19.08
C GLU A 79 11.89 38.01 -20.51
N SER A 80 11.27 36.84 -20.68
CA SER A 80 10.65 36.48 -21.96
C SER A 80 9.33 37.26 -22.06
N PRO A 81 9.27 38.38 -22.80
CA PRO A 81 8.14 39.27 -22.77
C PRO A 81 7.21 38.85 -23.91
N ASP A 82 6.56 37.69 -23.80
CA ASP A 82 5.33 37.33 -24.53
C ASP A 82 4.87 35.89 -24.19
N LYS A 83 4.35 35.67 -22.98
CA LYS A 83 3.36 34.61 -22.77
C LYS A 83 2.03 35.28 -22.53
N SER A 84 1.43 35.72 -23.64
CA SER A 84 0.00 35.99 -23.70
C SER A 84 -0.77 34.85 -23.04
N ASP A 85 -1.71 35.28 -22.22
CA ASP A 85 -2.59 34.52 -21.33
C ASP A 85 -3.65 33.76 -22.15
N ASP A 86 -3.20 32.97 -23.12
CA ASP A 86 -4.05 32.05 -23.86
C ASP A 86 -4.15 30.79 -23.00
N VAL A 87 -5.11 30.81 -22.07
CA VAL A 87 -5.64 29.63 -21.36
C VAL A 87 -6.35 28.74 -22.39
N VAL A 88 -5.58 28.26 -23.36
CA VAL A 88 -5.98 27.19 -24.25
C VAL A 88 -5.95 25.96 -23.35
N GLY A 89 -7.12 25.39 -23.09
CA GLY A 89 -7.25 24.13 -22.39
C GLY A 89 -6.41 23.07 -23.09
N VAL A 90 -5.17 22.89 -22.63
CA VAL A 90 -4.27 21.85 -23.12
C VAL A 90 -4.98 20.54 -22.82
N ALA A 91 -5.34 19.80 -23.86
CA ALA A 91 -5.90 18.48 -23.70
C ALA A 91 -4.91 17.67 -22.86
N ILE A 92 -5.27 17.36 -21.61
CA ILE A 92 -4.45 16.55 -20.71
C ILE A 92 -4.14 15.26 -21.49
N PRO A 93 -2.87 14.98 -21.85
CA PRO A 93 -2.54 13.77 -22.59
C PRO A 93 -3.11 12.57 -21.81
N ALA A 94 -3.75 11.62 -22.50
CA ALA A 94 -4.39 10.47 -21.84
C ALA A 94 -3.43 9.75 -20.86
N ALA A 95 -2.13 9.79 -21.15
CA ALA A 95 -1.05 9.35 -20.29
C ALA A 95 -0.98 10.08 -18.93
N MET A 96 -1.05 11.42 -18.91
CA MET A 96 -1.05 12.22 -17.68
C MET A 96 -2.31 11.94 -16.84
N ALA A 97 -3.47 11.81 -17.49
CA ALA A 97 -4.72 11.45 -16.82
C ALA A 97 -4.64 10.06 -16.18
N PHE A 98 -4.05 9.09 -16.88
CA PHE A 98 -3.82 7.74 -16.34
C PHE A 98 -2.86 7.75 -15.14
N LEU A 99 -1.72 8.45 -15.23
CA LEU A 99 -0.77 8.59 -14.11
C LEU A 99 -1.46 9.22 -12.89
N GLY A 100 -2.16 10.33 -13.08
CA GLY A 100 -2.86 11.04 -12.00
C GLY A 100 -3.94 10.20 -11.35
N LEU A 101 -4.82 9.59 -12.15
CA LEU A 101 -5.92 8.77 -11.63
C LEU A 101 -5.42 7.51 -10.95
N SER A 102 -4.39 6.86 -11.50
CA SER A 102 -3.76 5.69 -10.88
C SER A 102 -3.03 6.06 -9.59
N PHE A 103 -2.39 7.24 -9.53
CA PHE A 103 -1.72 7.72 -8.33
C PHE A 103 -2.75 7.96 -7.22
N VAL A 104 -3.86 8.64 -7.55
CA VAL A 104 -4.97 8.85 -6.60
C VAL A 104 -5.53 7.51 -6.16
N ALA A 105 -5.78 6.56 -7.06
CA ALA A 105 -6.27 5.23 -6.71
C ALA A 105 -5.31 4.51 -5.74
N CYS A 106 -4.00 4.49 -6.03
CA CYS A 106 -2.99 3.92 -5.13
C CYS A 106 -2.93 4.65 -3.78
N ALA A 107 -3.02 5.98 -3.77
CA ALA A 107 -3.02 6.76 -2.54
C ALA A 107 -4.23 6.45 -1.66
N LEU A 108 -5.42 6.34 -2.26
CA LEU A 108 -6.65 5.96 -1.57
C LEU A 108 -6.59 4.51 -1.05
N LEU A 109 -5.99 3.59 -1.82
CA LEU A 109 -5.73 2.20 -1.43
C LEU A 109 -4.83 2.09 -0.20
N ILE A 110 -3.67 2.77 -0.22
CA ILE A 110 -2.68 2.70 0.86
C ILE A 110 -3.19 3.44 2.12
N ALA A 111 -3.82 4.59 1.94
CA ALA A 111 -4.49 5.31 3.02
C ALA A 111 -5.59 4.47 3.67
N GLY A 112 -6.29 3.66 2.89
CA GLY A 112 -7.43 2.87 3.34
C GLY A 112 -8.70 3.71 3.44
N LEU A 113 -8.98 4.50 2.41
CA LEU A 113 -10.22 5.28 2.31
C LEU A 113 -11.41 4.40 1.86
N PRO A 114 -12.65 4.74 2.27
CA PRO A 114 -13.84 3.90 2.11
C PRO A 114 -14.07 3.22 0.76
N PRO A 115 -13.76 3.84 -0.40
CA PRO A 115 -14.01 3.19 -1.69
C PRO A 115 -13.08 2.01 -2.03
N PHE A 116 -12.04 1.73 -1.24
CA PHE A 116 -10.99 0.75 -1.59
C PHE A 116 -10.78 -0.37 -0.56
N SER A 117 -10.14 -1.46 -1.00
CA SER A 117 -9.91 -2.69 -0.21
C SER A 117 -9.09 -2.44 1.06
N GLY A 118 -8.20 -1.45 1.05
CA GLY A 118 -7.44 -1.05 2.25
C GLY A 118 -8.33 -0.58 3.40
N PHE A 119 -9.49 0.01 3.12
CA PHE A 119 -10.47 0.36 4.14
C PHE A 119 -11.12 -0.89 4.73
N VAL A 120 -11.61 -1.80 3.89
CA VAL A 120 -12.25 -3.05 4.32
C VAL A 120 -11.34 -3.82 5.28
N ALA A 121 -10.06 -3.89 4.93
CA ALA A 121 -9.03 -4.53 5.73
C ALA A 121 -8.84 -3.87 7.12
N LYS A 122 -8.56 -2.56 7.14
CA LYS A 122 -8.33 -1.81 8.38
C LYS A 122 -9.59 -1.77 9.24
N PHE A 123 -10.76 -1.59 8.65
CA PHE A 123 -12.04 -1.61 9.35
C PHE A 123 -12.31 -2.98 9.97
N ALA A 124 -12.11 -4.08 9.23
CA ALA A 124 -12.28 -5.42 9.76
C ALA A 124 -11.33 -5.68 10.94
N MET A 125 -10.06 -5.28 10.84
CA MET A 125 -9.10 -5.35 11.96
C MET A 125 -9.56 -4.54 13.18
N LEU A 126 -10.00 -3.29 13.00
CA LEU A 126 -10.50 -2.45 14.10
C LEU A 126 -11.75 -3.07 14.74
N SER A 127 -12.68 -3.59 13.93
CA SER A 127 -13.89 -4.25 14.42
C SER A 127 -13.55 -5.51 15.23
N ALA A 128 -12.64 -6.35 14.73
CA ALA A 128 -12.18 -7.55 15.41
C ALA A 128 -11.45 -7.23 16.71
N ALA A 129 -10.62 -6.18 16.73
CA ALA A 129 -9.93 -5.73 17.93
C ALA A 129 -10.89 -5.26 19.04
N LEU A 130 -12.01 -4.66 18.66
CA LEU A 130 -13.05 -4.22 19.60
C LEU A 130 -13.92 -5.38 20.09
N THR A 131 -14.22 -6.38 19.26
CA THR A 131 -15.04 -7.55 19.67
C THR A 131 -14.27 -8.57 20.51
N THR A 132 -12.93 -8.58 20.42
CA THR A 132 -12.08 -9.50 21.18
C THR A 132 -11.90 -9.06 22.64
N ALA A 133 -12.19 -7.80 22.97
CA ALA A 133 -12.17 -7.34 24.35
C ALA A 133 -13.41 -7.85 25.09
N GLU A 134 -13.28 -8.95 25.84
CA GLU A 134 -14.29 -9.35 26.82
C GLU A 134 -14.33 -8.31 27.96
N GLY A 135 -15.07 -7.21 27.74
CA GLY A 135 -15.19 -6.07 28.66
C GLY A 135 -14.65 -4.77 28.07
N ALA A 136 -13.94 -3.96 28.88
CA ALA A 136 -13.35 -2.71 28.41
C ALA A 136 -12.14 -3.01 27.50
N PRO A 137 -11.99 -2.33 26.35
CA PRO A 137 -10.82 -2.51 25.50
C PRO A 137 -9.53 -2.24 26.28
N GLY A 138 -8.64 -3.24 26.31
CA GLY A 138 -7.34 -3.10 26.95
C GLY A 138 -6.48 -2.02 26.27
N ILE A 139 -5.42 -1.57 26.95
CA ILE A 139 -4.53 -0.53 26.43
C ILE A 139 -3.95 -0.89 25.04
N GLY A 140 -3.66 -2.17 24.79
CA GLY A 140 -3.16 -2.66 23.50
C GLY A 140 -4.11 -2.41 22.33
N THR A 141 -5.42 -2.62 22.54
CA THR A 141 -6.45 -2.33 21.53
C THR A 141 -6.50 -0.83 21.22
N TRP A 142 -6.46 0.02 22.24
CA TRP A 142 -6.44 1.48 22.04
C TRP A 142 -5.19 1.97 21.34
N LEU A 143 -4.01 1.40 21.67
CA LEU A 143 -2.77 1.72 20.99
C LEU A 143 -2.84 1.29 19.51
N LEU A 144 -3.34 0.08 19.22
CA LEU A 144 -3.52 -0.38 17.84
C LEU A 144 -4.43 0.58 17.07
N ILE A 145 -5.61 0.91 17.61
CA ILE A 145 -6.56 1.83 16.98
C ILE A 145 -5.91 3.20 16.76
N GLY A 146 -5.29 3.77 17.79
CA GLY A 146 -4.67 5.09 17.74
C GLY A 146 -3.54 5.18 16.72
N PHE A 147 -2.58 4.25 16.76
CA PHE A 147 -1.47 4.22 15.82
C PHE A 147 -1.91 3.91 14.39
N MET A 148 -2.91 3.04 14.20
CA MET A 148 -3.43 2.69 12.88
C MET A 148 -4.18 3.84 12.21
N LEU A 149 -4.96 4.60 12.98
CA LEU A 149 -5.63 5.81 12.48
C LEU A 149 -4.64 6.94 12.22
N LEU A 150 -3.70 7.17 13.14
CA LEU A 150 -2.68 8.19 12.98
C LEU A 150 -1.78 7.93 11.77
N SER A 151 -1.40 6.67 11.53
CA SER A 151 -0.60 6.28 10.37
C SER A 151 -1.38 6.43 9.05
N GLY A 152 -2.68 6.10 9.04
CA GLY A 152 -3.56 6.34 7.91
C GLY A 152 -3.68 7.84 7.58
N LEU A 153 -3.88 8.69 8.60
CA LEU A 153 -3.93 10.14 8.43
C LEU A 153 -2.61 10.69 7.90
N ALA A 154 -1.48 10.28 8.48
CA ALA A 154 -0.15 10.70 8.04
C ALA A 154 0.11 10.29 6.58
N CYS A 155 -0.34 9.10 6.18
CA CYS A 155 -0.25 8.61 4.81
C CYS A 155 -1.05 9.49 3.84
N ILE A 156 -2.29 9.86 4.18
CA ILE A 156 -3.12 10.77 3.36
C ILE A 156 -2.44 12.12 3.19
N VAL A 157 -1.92 12.71 4.28
CA VAL A 157 -1.24 14.01 4.22
C VAL A 157 0.03 13.93 3.38
N ALA A 158 0.86 12.89 3.57
CA ALA A 158 2.11 12.72 2.83
C ALA A 158 1.87 12.49 1.33
N LEU A 159 0.95 11.59 0.97
CA LEU A 159 0.63 11.30 -0.43
C LEU A 159 -0.11 12.45 -1.10
N GLY A 160 -1.00 13.15 -0.39
CA GLY A 160 -1.67 14.35 -0.89
C GLY A 160 -0.68 15.47 -1.21
N ARG A 161 0.26 15.77 -0.30
CA ARG A 161 1.32 16.77 -0.56
C ARG A 161 2.21 16.38 -1.73
N THR A 162 2.48 15.10 -1.90
CA THR A 162 3.33 14.59 -2.97
C THR A 162 2.62 14.63 -4.31
N GLY A 163 1.34 14.23 -4.36
CA GLY A 163 0.51 14.34 -5.55
C GLY A 163 0.39 15.78 -6.05
N ILE A 164 0.19 16.75 -5.15
CA ILE A 164 0.16 18.17 -5.51
C ILE A 164 1.50 18.60 -6.15
N ARG A 165 2.64 18.19 -5.58
CA ARG A 165 3.95 18.51 -6.16
C ARG A 165 4.21 17.85 -7.50
N LEU A 166 3.84 16.57 -7.64
CA LEU A 166 4.09 15.77 -8.85
C LEU A 166 3.23 16.19 -10.04
N PHE A 167 1.97 16.56 -9.81
CA PHE A 167 1.01 16.83 -10.89
C PHE A 167 0.69 18.31 -11.08
N TRP A 168 0.95 19.17 -10.09
CA TRP A 168 0.58 20.60 -10.13
C TRP A 168 1.77 21.54 -10.37
N SER A 169 3.00 21.03 -10.44
CA SER A 169 4.18 21.80 -10.88
C SER A 169 4.17 21.89 -12.41
N VAL A 170 3.92 23.07 -12.96
CA VAL A 170 3.66 23.30 -14.40
C VAL A 170 4.94 23.54 -15.21
N GLU A 171 6.11 23.63 -14.58
CA GLU A 171 7.39 23.71 -15.29
C GLU A 171 7.75 22.39 -16.01
N ASP A 172 7.82 22.45 -17.34
CA ASP A 172 8.50 21.51 -18.25
C ASP A 172 8.14 20.01 -18.17
N THR A 173 6.86 19.68 -18.10
CA THR A 173 6.43 18.28 -18.34
C THR A 173 6.54 17.93 -19.82
N THR A 174 7.65 17.27 -20.21
CA THR A 174 7.75 16.62 -21.52
C THR A 174 6.61 15.61 -21.67
N THR A 175 5.85 15.67 -22.77
CA THR A 175 4.67 14.81 -22.99
C THR A 175 5.03 13.33 -22.79
N PRO A 176 4.46 12.66 -21.77
CA PRO A 176 4.86 11.31 -21.42
C PRO A 176 4.44 10.30 -22.50
N ARG A 177 5.40 9.57 -23.03
CA ARG A 177 5.16 8.47 -23.98
C ARG A 177 4.93 7.18 -23.21
N LEU A 178 3.70 6.94 -22.78
CA LEU A 178 3.33 5.69 -22.13
C LEU A 178 3.08 4.58 -23.15
N ARG A 179 3.76 3.45 -22.98
CA ARG A 179 3.44 2.24 -23.72
C ARG A 179 2.34 1.48 -22.97
N LEU A 180 1.35 0.94 -23.71
CA LEU A 180 0.30 0.10 -23.12
C LEU A 180 0.87 -1.08 -22.32
N SER A 181 2.05 -1.58 -22.70
CA SER A 181 2.75 -2.65 -22.00
C SER A 181 3.20 -2.27 -20.58
N GLU A 182 3.34 -0.98 -20.27
CA GLU A 182 3.75 -0.49 -18.94
C GLU A 182 2.53 -0.15 -18.08
N ALA A 183 1.47 0.39 -18.69
CA ALA A 183 0.22 0.70 -18.01
C ALA A 183 -0.61 -0.55 -17.63
N GLY A 184 -0.43 -1.65 -18.37
CA GLY A 184 -1.15 -2.91 -18.17
C GLY A 184 -1.00 -3.48 -16.75
N PRO A 185 0.22 -3.71 -16.25
CA PRO A 185 0.46 -4.23 -14.90
C PRO A 185 -0.15 -3.36 -13.79
N VAL A 186 0.04 -2.05 -13.83
CA VAL A 186 -0.53 -1.12 -12.82
C VAL A 186 -2.06 -1.18 -12.83
N SER A 187 -2.66 -1.13 -14.02
CA SER A 187 -4.11 -1.23 -14.17
C SER A 187 -4.66 -2.56 -13.66
N MET A 188 -3.96 -3.66 -13.93
CA MET A 188 -4.34 -4.99 -13.47
C MET A 188 -4.29 -5.11 -11.94
N LEU A 189 -3.27 -4.57 -11.29
CA LEU A 189 -3.14 -4.58 -9.83
C LEU A 189 -4.23 -3.74 -9.16
N ILE A 190 -4.49 -2.52 -9.68
CA ILE A 190 -5.58 -1.67 -9.18
C ILE A 190 -6.94 -2.34 -9.38
N PHE A 191 -7.16 -2.94 -10.55
CA PHE A 191 -8.39 -3.68 -10.83
C PHE A 191 -8.58 -4.85 -9.85
N LEU A 192 -7.51 -5.58 -9.53
CA LEU A 192 -7.58 -6.68 -8.57
C LEU A 192 -7.92 -6.20 -7.16
N CYS A 193 -7.38 -5.03 -6.73
CA CYS A 193 -7.78 -4.40 -5.48
C CYS A 193 -9.27 -4.01 -5.46
N ILE A 194 -9.81 -3.48 -6.58
CA ILE A 194 -11.24 -3.16 -6.70
C ILE A 194 -12.08 -4.44 -6.66
N ALA A 195 -11.65 -5.50 -7.36
CA ALA A 195 -12.31 -6.80 -7.35
C ALA A 195 -12.39 -7.39 -5.93
N MET A 196 -11.33 -7.23 -5.12
CA MET A 196 -11.34 -7.62 -3.70
C MET A 196 -12.42 -6.89 -2.90
N VAL A 197 -12.79 -5.65 -3.22
CA VAL A 197 -13.89 -4.93 -2.56
C VAL A 197 -15.24 -5.56 -2.92
N ILE A 198 -15.47 -5.83 -4.20
CA ILE A 198 -16.71 -6.45 -4.69
C ILE A 198 -16.88 -7.84 -4.06
N TRP A 199 -15.79 -8.59 -3.93
CA TRP A 199 -15.76 -9.96 -3.41
C TRP A 199 -15.29 -10.01 -1.95
N ALA A 200 -15.38 -8.90 -1.22
CA ALA A 200 -14.86 -8.78 0.14
C ALA A 200 -15.47 -9.83 1.08
N GLY A 201 -16.77 -10.11 0.95
CA GLY A 201 -17.46 -11.09 1.78
C GLY A 201 -16.88 -12.51 1.66
N PRO A 202 -16.90 -13.14 0.47
CA PRO A 202 -16.32 -14.47 0.26
C PRO A 202 -14.84 -14.53 0.61
N LEU A 203 -14.05 -13.53 0.22
CA LEU A 203 -12.62 -13.50 0.46
C LEU A 203 -12.30 -13.41 1.97
N MET A 204 -13.01 -12.55 2.71
CA MET A 204 -12.83 -12.44 4.15
C MET A 204 -13.20 -13.75 4.86
N ARG A 205 -14.28 -14.43 4.46
CA ARG A 205 -14.64 -15.74 5.05
C ARG A 205 -13.55 -16.77 4.86
N TYR A 206 -13.01 -16.88 3.63
CA TYR A 206 -11.92 -17.81 3.34
C TYR A 206 -10.68 -17.53 4.20
N LEU A 207 -10.34 -16.25 4.39
CA LEU A 207 -9.20 -15.85 5.21
C LEU A 207 -9.44 -16.04 6.70
N GLU A 208 -10.68 -15.88 7.16
CA GLU A 208 -11.08 -16.19 8.53
C GLU A 208 -10.99 -17.70 8.83
N ASP A 209 -11.43 -18.54 7.89
CA ASP A 209 -11.28 -20.00 7.99
C ASP A 209 -9.79 -20.39 8.00
N THR A 210 -8.98 -19.73 7.18
CA THR A 210 -7.52 -19.89 7.18
C THR A 210 -6.91 -19.48 8.53
N ALA A 211 -7.37 -18.38 9.11
CA ALA A 211 -6.93 -17.91 10.42
C ALA A 211 -7.26 -18.90 11.55
N ARG A 212 -8.46 -19.51 11.53
CA ARG A 212 -8.83 -20.56 12.47
C ARG A 212 -7.95 -21.79 12.32
N TYR A 213 -7.68 -22.22 11.09
CA TYR A 213 -6.78 -23.34 10.83
C TYR A 213 -5.37 -23.07 11.35
N LEU A 214 -4.86 -21.85 11.17
CA LEU A 214 -3.55 -21.43 11.66
C LEU A 214 -3.49 -21.38 13.20
N GLY A 215 -4.62 -21.10 13.85
CA GLY A 215 -4.80 -21.12 15.30
C GLY A 215 -4.79 -22.51 15.93
N SER A 216 -5.10 -23.57 15.16
CA SER A 216 -5.15 -24.95 15.61
C SER A 216 -4.06 -25.81 14.94
N PRO A 217 -2.79 -25.69 15.38
CA PRO A 217 -1.66 -26.33 14.70
C PRO A 217 -1.70 -27.87 14.78
N ASP A 218 -2.49 -28.46 15.68
CA ASP A 218 -2.62 -29.92 15.84
C ASP A 218 -3.00 -30.64 14.54
N SER A 219 -3.86 -30.02 13.70
CA SER A 219 -4.23 -30.59 12.40
C SER A 219 -3.04 -30.62 11.44
N TYR A 220 -2.23 -29.57 11.42
CA TYR A 220 -1.02 -29.52 10.61
C TYR A 220 0.06 -30.48 11.13
N ILE A 221 0.28 -30.50 12.45
CA ILE A 221 1.26 -31.37 13.10
C ILE A 221 0.91 -32.85 12.86
N SER A 222 -0.35 -33.23 13.09
CA SER A 222 -0.81 -34.61 12.86
C SER A 222 -0.73 -34.99 11.39
N ALA A 223 -1.07 -34.10 10.46
CA ALA A 223 -0.92 -34.36 9.02
C ALA A 223 0.53 -34.63 8.62
N VAL A 224 1.49 -33.85 9.12
CA VAL A 224 2.93 -34.02 8.81
C VAL A 224 3.49 -35.27 9.48
N LEU A 225 3.18 -35.50 10.76
CA LEU A 225 3.70 -36.65 11.52
C LEU A 225 3.12 -37.98 11.01
N ASN A 226 1.83 -38.03 10.67
CA ASN A 226 1.20 -39.24 10.14
C ASN A 226 1.60 -39.54 8.68
N GLN A 227 2.15 -38.56 7.96
CA GLN A 227 2.76 -38.74 6.63
C GLN A 227 4.21 -39.24 6.67
N SER A 228 4.81 -39.42 7.86
CA SER A 228 6.13 -40.04 8.05
C SER A 228 6.01 -41.42 8.73
N PRO A 229 5.69 -42.51 8.01
CA PRO A 229 5.59 -43.86 8.60
C PRO A 229 6.95 -44.43 9.05
N GLY A 230 8.07 -43.78 8.72
CA GLY A 230 9.41 -44.35 8.81
C GLY A 230 10.26 -43.94 10.00
N ARG A 231 9.80 -43.06 10.91
CA ARG A 231 10.55 -42.74 12.13
C ARG A 231 9.84 -43.30 13.36
N SER A 232 9.86 -44.63 13.47
CA SER A 232 9.64 -45.30 14.75
C SER A 232 10.74 -44.84 15.71
N VAL A 233 10.42 -43.91 16.60
CA VAL A 233 11.25 -43.66 17.78
C VAL A 233 11.02 -44.86 18.70
N THR A 234 11.78 -45.94 18.49
CA THR A 234 11.90 -47.01 19.47
C THR A 234 12.56 -46.42 20.72
N PRO A 235 11.90 -46.39 21.88
CA PRO A 235 12.58 -46.05 23.12
C PRO A 235 13.69 -47.07 23.32
N THR A 236 14.94 -46.62 23.39
CA THR A 236 16.06 -47.47 23.80
C THR A 236 15.77 -47.89 25.24
N GLU A 237 15.30 -49.12 25.41
CA GLU A 237 15.14 -49.77 26.70
C GLU A 237 16.53 -49.84 27.33
N VAL A 238 16.76 -48.96 28.32
CA VAL A 238 17.94 -49.02 29.17
C VAL A 238 17.74 -50.22 30.08
N LEU A 239 18.26 -51.37 29.66
CA LEU A 239 18.36 -52.56 30.52
C LEU A 239 19.41 -52.31 31.64
N PRO A 240 19.19 -52.89 32.83
CA PRO A 240 19.87 -52.53 34.09
C PRO A 240 21.35 -52.88 34.15
#